data_AF-A0A9E5Q801-F1
#
_entry.id   AF-A0A9E5Q801-F1
#
_cell.length_a   1.000
_cell.length_b   1.000
_cell.length_c   1.000
_cell.angle_alpha   90.00
_cell.angle_beta   90.00
_cell.angle_gamma   90.00
#
_symmetry.space_group_name_H-M   'P 1'
#
loop_
_entity.id
_entity.type
_entity.pdbx_description
1 polymer ?
#
loop_
_entity_poly.entity_id
_entity_poly.type
_entity_poly.pdbx_seq_one_letter_code
_entity_poly.pdbx_strand_id
1 'polypeptide(L)'
;MERTTKIIPIKKTDEYQQLVFGEVYAPNIPDSDGDIMSSEEVTAMAHRFMKNQRLTNIDVQHDKNPINACVVESFIAQEGDQLFIPGAWVVGVHVEDSNAWDQIMKGELNGFSMQGLGLSRQVEVEVEIPELIKGETDTQEDHKHEFIVKYDEEATFLGGWTDEVNGHKHAILRGTATEVTNGHSHRFDHVEVFLNA
;
A
#
# COMPACT_ATOMS: atom_id res chain seq x y z
N MET A 1 48.75 0.98 -13.75
CA MET A 1 48.95 -0.37 -13.17
C MET A 1 47.68 -1.17 -13.40
N GLU A 2 47.77 -2.28 -14.15
CA GLU A 2 46.81 -3.42 -14.20
C GLU A 2 47.24 -4.44 -13.10
N ARG A 3 46.48 -5.38 -12.53
CA ARG A 3 45.14 -6.00 -12.67
C ARG A 3 44.35 -5.74 -11.36
N THR A 4 43.03 -5.59 -11.26
CA THR A 4 41.85 -6.40 -11.65
C THR A 4 41.78 -7.83 -11.08
N THR A 5 40.99 -8.00 -10.02
CA THR A 5 40.11 -9.16 -9.79
C THR A 5 38.91 -8.71 -8.96
N LYS A 6 37.71 -9.04 -9.45
CA LYS A 6 36.39 -8.70 -8.91
C LYS A 6 35.84 -9.95 -8.21
N ILE A 7 35.44 -9.82 -6.96
CA ILE A 7 34.72 -10.85 -6.20
C ILE A 7 33.37 -10.22 -5.84
N ILE A 8 32.25 -10.86 -6.23
CA ILE A 8 30.89 -10.43 -5.88
C ILE A 8 30.25 -11.53 -5.03
N PRO A 9 30.36 -11.42 -3.69
CA PRO A 9 29.75 -12.34 -2.74
C PRO A 9 28.34 -11.89 -2.34
N ILE A 10 27.62 -12.83 -1.73
CA ILE A 10 26.28 -12.82 -1.08
C ILE A 10 25.20 -11.96 -1.74
N LYS A 11 24.12 -12.67 -2.12
CA LYS A 11 22.94 -12.18 -2.84
C LYS A 11 21.70 -12.12 -1.93
N LYS A 12 21.92 -11.75 -0.66
CA LYS A 12 20.97 -11.54 0.46
C LYS A 12 20.45 -12.82 1.17
N THR A 13 20.35 -12.71 2.50
CA THR A 13 19.55 -13.50 3.46
C THR A 13 19.25 -12.59 4.66
N ASP A 14 18.04 -12.61 5.23
CA ASP A 14 17.72 -12.01 6.55
C ASP A 14 16.37 -12.53 7.08
N GLU A 15 16.26 -12.66 8.40
CA GLU A 15 15.10 -13.21 9.14
C GLU A 15 14.13 -12.15 9.69
N TYR A 16 14.46 -10.86 9.83
CA TYR A 16 13.48 -9.78 10.12
C TYR A 16 14.10 -8.40 9.79
N GLN A 17 13.90 -7.91 8.56
CA GLN A 17 14.54 -6.68 8.04
C GLN A 17 13.85 -5.37 8.41
N GLN A 18 12.79 -5.40 9.22
CA GLN A 18 11.89 -4.26 9.43
C GLN A 18 11.53 -3.52 8.13
N LEU A 19 11.33 -4.30 7.05
CA LEU A 19 10.96 -3.77 5.74
C LEU A 19 9.46 -3.90 5.54
N VAL A 20 8.85 -2.81 5.12
CA VAL A 20 7.47 -2.78 4.62
C VAL A 20 7.47 -2.34 3.17
N PHE A 21 6.66 -3.00 2.37
CA PHE A 21 6.43 -2.65 0.97
C PHE A 21 4.97 -2.30 0.76
N GLY A 22 4.70 -1.43 -0.19
CA GLY A 22 3.34 -1.09 -0.59
C GLY A 22 3.32 -0.08 -1.73
N GLU A 23 2.21 -0.10 -2.46
CA GLU A 23 1.85 0.91 -3.43
C GLU A 23 1.69 2.26 -2.75
N VAL A 24 2.38 3.25 -3.29
CA VAL A 24 2.16 4.66 -2.97
C VAL A 24 1.08 5.24 -3.89
N TYR A 25 0.97 4.72 -5.11
CA TYR A 25 -0.04 5.15 -6.08
C TYR A 25 -0.25 4.10 -7.18
N ALA A 26 -1.50 3.74 -7.46
CA ALA A 26 -1.90 2.88 -8.57
C ALA A 26 -2.38 3.71 -9.77
N PRO A 27 -1.97 3.40 -11.02
CA PRO A 27 -2.37 4.17 -12.17
C PRO A 27 -3.79 3.82 -12.64
N ASN A 28 -4.47 4.79 -13.25
CA ASN A 28 -5.76 4.65 -13.92
C ASN A 28 -6.92 4.16 -13.03
N ILE A 29 -6.78 4.27 -11.70
CA ILE A 29 -7.84 4.01 -10.74
C ILE A 29 -7.97 5.26 -9.86
N PRO A 30 -9.18 5.75 -9.57
CA PRO A 30 -9.37 6.81 -8.60
C PRO A 30 -8.83 6.43 -7.22
N ASP A 31 -8.08 7.33 -6.60
CA ASP A 31 -7.64 7.18 -5.21
C ASP A 31 -8.73 7.61 -4.21
N SER A 32 -8.40 7.59 -2.92
CA SER A 32 -9.36 7.94 -1.85
C SER A 32 -9.83 9.40 -1.87
N ASP A 33 -9.11 10.29 -2.57
CA ASP A 33 -9.50 11.69 -2.77
C ASP A 33 -10.24 11.90 -4.11
N GLY A 34 -10.42 10.83 -4.90
CA GLY A 34 -11.05 10.86 -6.21
C GLY A 34 -10.12 11.33 -7.33
N ASP A 35 -8.82 11.50 -7.04
CA ASP A 35 -7.82 11.84 -8.04
C ASP A 35 -7.40 10.57 -8.81
N ILE A 36 -7.01 10.74 -10.06
CA ILE A 36 -6.53 9.65 -10.94
C ILE A 36 -5.30 10.13 -11.70
N MET A 37 -4.30 9.26 -11.83
CA MET A 37 -3.08 9.54 -12.59
C MET A 37 -2.84 8.47 -13.65
N SER A 38 -2.35 8.88 -14.82
CA SER A 38 -1.89 7.93 -15.84
C SER A 38 -0.62 7.21 -15.40
N SER A 39 -0.32 6.06 -16.02
CA SER A 39 0.92 5.32 -15.76
C SER A 39 2.18 6.16 -15.99
N GLU A 40 2.16 7.07 -16.96
CA GLU A 40 3.25 8.00 -17.23
C GLU A 40 3.40 9.05 -16.11
N GLU A 41 2.29 9.55 -15.58
CA GLU A 41 2.28 10.53 -14.49
C GLU A 41 2.78 9.90 -13.18
N VAL A 42 2.31 8.70 -12.85
CA VAL A 42 2.78 7.88 -11.71
C VAL A 42 4.28 7.63 -11.83
N THR A 43 4.76 7.19 -13.00
CA THR A 43 6.19 6.97 -13.26
C THR A 43 7.01 8.25 -13.11
N ALA A 44 6.52 9.37 -13.64
CA ALA A 44 7.18 10.66 -13.50
C ALA A 44 7.25 11.12 -12.05
N MET A 45 6.20 10.89 -11.26
CA MET A 45 6.13 11.20 -9.84
C MET A 45 7.14 10.38 -9.03
N ALA A 46 7.18 9.05 -9.23
CA ALA A 46 8.14 8.15 -8.60
C ALA A 46 9.60 8.61 -8.86
N HIS A 47 9.94 8.91 -10.11
CA HIS A 47 11.26 9.41 -10.48
C HIS A 47 11.59 10.77 -9.86
N ARG A 48 10.62 11.69 -9.81
CA ARG A 48 10.81 13.00 -9.18
C ARG A 48 11.04 12.88 -7.68
N PHE A 49 10.31 12.00 -7.00
CA PHE A 49 10.51 11.71 -5.58
C PHE A 49 11.96 11.29 -5.31
N MET A 50 12.48 10.33 -6.08
CA MET A 50 13.86 9.86 -5.96
C MET A 50 14.88 10.97 -6.25
N LYS A 51 14.69 11.75 -7.33
CA LYS A 51 15.57 12.88 -7.67
C LYS A 51 15.61 13.95 -6.59
N ASN A 52 14.49 14.15 -5.90
CA ASN A 52 14.35 15.14 -4.83
C ASN A 52 14.89 14.65 -3.48
N GLN A 53 15.38 13.40 -3.38
CA GLN A 53 16.06 12.86 -2.19
C GLN A 53 15.22 12.94 -0.90
N ARG A 54 13.89 12.81 -1.00
CA ARG A 54 12.96 12.86 0.14
C ARG A 54 12.84 11.52 0.88
N LEU A 55 13.89 10.69 0.82
CA LEU A 55 13.84 9.28 1.23
C LEU A 55 13.62 9.09 2.74
N THR A 56 13.97 10.08 3.56
CA THR A 56 13.82 10.05 5.03
C THR A 56 12.69 10.96 5.54
N ASN A 57 11.89 11.53 4.63
CA ASN A 57 10.79 12.42 5.01
C ASN A 57 9.51 11.60 5.23
N ILE A 58 9.56 10.69 6.19
CA ILE A 58 8.47 9.78 6.53
C ILE A 58 7.99 10.17 7.93
N ASP A 59 6.75 10.62 8.04
CA ASP A 59 6.08 10.92 9.30
C ASP A 59 4.86 10.01 9.49
N VAL A 60 4.24 10.10 10.66
CA VAL A 60 3.04 9.33 10.98
C VAL A 60 1.85 10.29 11.01
N GLN A 61 0.82 9.98 10.24
CA GLN A 61 -0.45 10.73 10.20
C GLN A 61 -0.29 12.21 9.80
N HIS A 62 0.67 12.55 8.93
CA HIS A 62 0.90 13.91 8.43
C HIS A 62 1.15 14.94 9.55
N ASP A 63 1.69 14.49 10.68
CA ASP A 63 2.00 15.34 11.84
C ASP A 63 3.25 16.22 11.63
N LYS A 64 3.99 15.97 10.54
CA LYS A 64 5.22 16.65 10.13
C LYS A 64 6.40 16.42 11.07
N ASN A 65 6.39 15.33 11.84
CA ASN A 65 7.50 14.89 12.67
C ASN A 65 8.07 13.58 12.08
N PRO A 66 9.17 13.66 11.30
CA PRO A 66 9.74 12.47 10.69
C PRO A 66 10.18 11.44 11.74
N ILE A 67 9.87 10.18 11.49
CA ILE A 67 10.32 9.03 12.29
C ILE A 67 11.64 8.48 11.74
N ASN A 68 12.29 7.59 12.50
CA ASN A 68 13.49 6.90 12.02
C ASN A 68 13.13 5.81 11.00
N ALA A 69 12.91 6.22 9.75
CA ALA A 69 12.62 5.33 8.63
C ALA A 69 13.19 5.88 7.32
N CYS A 70 13.41 5.00 6.35
CA CYS A 70 13.99 5.39 5.07
C CYS A 70 13.42 4.56 3.91
N VAL A 71 13.06 5.22 2.81
CA VAL A 71 12.80 4.55 1.53
C VAL A 71 14.12 3.96 1.01
N VAL A 72 14.20 2.64 1.01
CA VAL A 72 15.37 1.87 0.54
C VAL A 72 15.15 1.27 -0.85
N GLU A 73 13.89 1.12 -1.27
CA GLU A 73 13.50 0.65 -2.60
C GLU A 73 12.38 1.52 -3.17
N SER A 74 12.42 1.80 -4.47
CA SER A 74 11.39 2.57 -5.18
C SER A 74 11.37 2.14 -6.64
N PHE A 75 10.26 1.59 -7.10
CA PHE A 75 10.15 1.01 -8.44
C PHE A 75 8.72 1.12 -8.97
N ILE A 76 8.60 0.89 -10.29
CA ILE A 76 7.31 0.70 -10.94
C ILE A 76 7.07 -0.81 -11.06
N ALA A 77 5.96 -1.27 -10.50
CA ALA A 77 5.55 -2.67 -10.57
C ALA A 77 5.37 -3.11 -12.04
N GLN A 78 5.85 -4.31 -12.36
CA GLN A 78 5.86 -4.80 -13.74
C GLN A 78 4.60 -5.60 -14.06
N GLU A 79 4.33 -5.76 -15.35
CA GLU A 79 3.34 -6.73 -15.81
C GLU A 79 3.65 -8.13 -15.28
N GLY A 80 2.65 -8.78 -14.68
CA GLY A 80 2.77 -10.10 -14.09
C GLY A 80 3.46 -10.14 -12.71
N ASP A 81 3.66 -9.00 -12.05
CA ASP A 81 3.96 -8.98 -10.62
C ASP A 81 2.82 -9.65 -9.84
N GLN A 82 3.16 -10.48 -8.85
CA GLN A 82 2.18 -11.26 -8.08
C GLN A 82 1.77 -10.57 -6.79
N LEU A 83 2.49 -9.51 -6.40
CA LEU A 83 2.30 -8.81 -5.14
C LEU A 83 1.81 -7.38 -5.29
N PHE A 84 1.97 -6.79 -6.48
CA PHE A 84 1.67 -5.38 -6.69
C PHE A 84 0.93 -5.14 -7.99
N ILE A 85 0.12 -4.09 -8.00
CA ILE A 85 -0.62 -3.61 -9.16
C ILE A 85 0.34 -3.24 -10.30
N PRO A 86 0.21 -3.81 -11.52
CA PRO A 86 1.04 -3.43 -12.65
C PRO A 86 1.01 -1.93 -12.94
N GLY A 87 2.19 -1.32 -13.08
CA GLY A 87 2.35 0.11 -13.30
C GLY A 87 2.24 0.99 -12.05
N ALA A 88 1.91 0.41 -10.88
CA ALA A 88 1.92 1.15 -9.61
C ALA A 88 3.33 1.58 -9.21
N TRP A 89 3.40 2.73 -8.54
CA TRP A 89 4.62 3.14 -7.85
C TRP A 89 4.66 2.48 -6.48
N VAL A 90 5.63 1.60 -6.29
CA VAL A 90 5.86 0.86 -5.04
C VAL A 90 7.10 1.41 -4.35
N VAL A 91 7.05 1.49 -3.02
CA VAL A 91 8.21 1.77 -2.18
C VAL A 91 8.45 0.65 -1.17
N GLY A 92 9.72 0.37 -0.92
CA GLY A 92 10.18 -0.41 0.23
C GLY A 92 10.78 0.52 1.27
N VAL A 93 10.27 0.49 2.49
CA VAL A 93 10.72 1.34 3.61
C VAL A 93 11.33 0.49 4.69
N HIS A 94 12.55 0.84 5.09
CA HIS A 94 13.20 0.34 6.30
C HIS A 94 12.73 1.17 7.49
N VAL A 95 12.11 0.52 8.47
CA VAL A 95 11.51 1.15 9.66
C VAL A 95 12.34 0.82 10.89
N GLU A 96 13.26 1.70 11.24
CA GLU A 96 14.14 1.54 12.41
C GLU A 96 13.52 2.11 13.70
N ASP A 97 12.41 2.85 13.58
CA ASP A 97 11.62 3.34 14.70
C ASP A 97 10.83 2.20 15.35
N SER A 98 11.24 1.80 16.56
CA SER A 98 10.64 0.66 17.25
C SER A 98 9.16 0.85 17.57
N ASN A 99 8.73 2.09 17.85
CA ASN A 99 7.33 2.35 18.18
C ASN A 99 6.45 2.29 16.93
N ALA A 100 6.93 2.82 15.79
CA ALA A 100 6.25 2.65 14.52
C ALA A 100 6.23 1.18 14.09
N TRP A 101 7.34 0.45 14.25
CA TRP A 101 7.43 -0.97 13.94
C TRP A 101 6.44 -1.80 14.77
N ASP A 102 6.35 -1.57 16.08
CA ASP A 102 5.37 -2.25 16.94
C ASP A 102 3.92 -1.98 16.51
N GLN A 103 3.61 -0.74 16.13
CA GLN A 103 2.28 -0.38 15.61
C GLN A 103 1.98 -1.04 14.25
N ILE A 104 2.98 -1.16 13.36
CA ILE A 104 2.84 -1.92 12.12
C ILE A 104 2.58 -3.39 12.44
N MET A 105 3.37 -4.02 13.31
CA MET A 105 3.19 -5.44 13.65
C MET A 105 1.82 -5.73 14.26
N LYS A 106 1.25 -4.77 15.01
CA LYS A 106 -0.11 -4.87 15.59
C LYS A 106 -1.23 -4.55 14.61
N GLY A 107 -0.92 -4.05 13.42
CA GLY A 107 -1.94 -3.60 12.48
C GLY A 107 -2.62 -2.29 12.90
N GLU A 108 -1.91 -1.39 13.59
CA GLU A 108 -2.36 -0.02 13.90
C GLU A 108 -1.93 0.95 12.78
N LEU A 109 -0.75 0.72 12.20
CA LEU A 109 -0.28 1.37 10.97
C LEU A 109 -0.34 0.37 9.80
N ASN A 110 -1.21 0.64 8.82
CA ASN A 110 -1.61 -0.34 7.80
C ASN A 110 -1.51 0.12 6.35
N GLY A 111 -1.02 1.33 6.10
CA GLY A 111 -0.91 1.83 4.75
C GLY A 111 0.02 3.02 4.68
N PHE A 112 0.52 3.29 3.48
CA PHE A 112 1.20 4.53 3.18
C PHE A 112 0.19 5.61 2.81
N SER A 113 0.55 6.87 3.09
CA SER A 113 -0.16 8.04 2.60
C SER A 113 0.83 8.98 1.95
N MET A 114 0.56 9.36 0.71
CA MET A 114 1.45 10.22 -0.05
C MET A 114 1.10 11.69 0.22
N GLN A 115 2.06 12.46 0.73
CA GLN A 115 1.92 13.91 0.81
C GLN A 115 2.61 14.61 -0.38
N GLY A 116 1.83 15.35 -1.16
CA GLY A 116 2.31 16.05 -2.34
C GLY A 116 1.64 17.40 -2.57
N LEU A 117 2.18 18.17 -3.51
CA LEU A 117 1.52 19.31 -4.11
C LEU A 117 1.53 19.09 -5.63
N GLY A 118 0.36 19.29 -6.25
CA GLY A 118 0.18 19.08 -7.68
C GLY A 118 -0.75 20.13 -8.29
N LEU A 119 -0.87 20.09 -9.61
CA LEU A 119 -1.93 20.76 -10.35
C LEU A 119 -2.86 19.66 -10.84
N SER A 120 -4.15 19.79 -10.58
CA SER A 120 -5.18 18.88 -11.07
C SER A 120 -6.02 19.56 -12.16
N ARG A 121 -6.67 18.72 -12.97
CA ARG A 121 -7.73 19.13 -13.90
C ARG A 121 -8.88 18.15 -13.74
N GLN A 122 -10.10 18.62 -13.92
CA GLN A 122 -11.24 17.74 -13.98
C GLN A 122 -11.22 16.94 -15.27
N VAL A 123 -11.43 15.64 -15.14
CA VAL A 123 -11.62 14.69 -16.23
C VAL A 123 -12.85 13.84 -15.90
N GLU A 124 -13.62 13.47 -16.91
CA GLU A 124 -14.65 12.44 -16.77
C GLU A 124 -14.00 11.11 -17.12
N VAL A 125 -14.12 10.14 -16.22
CA VAL A 125 -13.61 8.78 -16.39
C VAL A 125 -14.77 7.83 -16.14
N GLU A 126 -14.93 6.88 -17.05
CA GLU A 126 -15.88 5.78 -16.88
C GLU A 126 -15.13 4.61 -16.26
N VAL A 127 -15.54 4.19 -15.06
CA VAL A 127 -14.95 3.07 -14.33
C VAL A 127 -16.03 2.02 -14.13
N GLU A 128 -15.74 0.79 -14.52
CA GLU A 128 -16.62 -0.33 -14.20
C GLU A 128 -16.39 -0.76 -12.74
N ILE A 129 -17.39 -0.52 -11.89
CA ILE A 129 -17.33 -0.88 -10.47
C ILE A 129 -18.14 -2.17 -10.27
N PRO A 130 -17.51 -3.26 -9.80
CA PRO A 130 -18.24 -4.46 -9.41
C PRO A 130 -19.22 -4.16 -8.26
N GLU A 131 -20.45 -4.69 -8.32
CA GLU A 131 -21.46 -4.50 -7.24
C GLU A 131 -20.96 -4.96 -5.86
N LEU A 132 -20.09 -5.97 -5.84
CA LEU A 132 -19.49 -6.52 -4.65
C LEU A 132 -18.03 -6.85 -4.94
N ILE A 133 -17.14 -6.27 -4.15
CA ILE A 133 -15.72 -6.60 -4.20
C ILE A 133 -15.43 -7.54 -3.05
N LYS A 134 -14.85 -8.69 -3.38
CA LYS A 134 -14.54 -9.74 -2.41
C LYS A 134 -13.09 -10.17 -2.54
N GLY A 135 -12.49 -10.49 -1.41
CA GLY A 135 -11.16 -11.05 -1.34
C GLY A 135 -10.89 -11.67 0.02
N GLU A 136 -9.64 -12.04 0.26
CA GLU A 136 -9.19 -12.53 1.56
C GLU A 136 -8.32 -11.49 2.27
N THR A 137 -8.42 -11.43 3.59
CA THR A 137 -7.52 -10.62 4.39
C THR A 137 -6.13 -11.26 4.54
N ASP A 138 -5.18 -10.53 5.12
CA ASP A 138 -3.95 -11.12 5.66
C ASP A 138 -4.26 -12.10 6.81
N THR A 139 -3.27 -12.96 7.11
CA THR A 139 -3.35 -13.89 8.24
C THR A 139 -2.95 -13.16 9.52
N GLN A 140 -3.84 -13.14 10.50
CA GLN A 140 -3.59 -12.65 11.85
C GLN A 140 -4.03 -13.71 12.85
N GLU A 141 -3.26 -13.92 13.90
CA GLU A 141 -3.54 -14.92 14.96
C GLU A 141 -3.95 -16.32 14.45
N ASP A 142 -3.39 -16.77 13.32
CA ASP A 142 -3.62 -18.08 12.66
C ASP A 142 -4.94 -18.21 11.87
N HIS A 143 -5.65 -17.12 11.59
CA HIS A 143 -6.80 -17.13 10.68
C HIS A 143 -6.82 -15.96 9.70
N LYS A 144 -7.71 -16.07 8.71
CA LYS A 144 -8.04 -15.06 7.72
C LYS A 144 -9.55 -14.91 7.65
N HIS A 145 -9.99 -13.85 7.00
CA HIS A 145 -11.39 -13.62 6.68
C HIS A 145 -11.61 -13.44 5.18
N GLU A 146 -12.78 -13.84 4.69
CA GLU A 146 -13.31 -13.30 3.44
C GLU A 146 -13.88 -11.90 3.73
N PHE A 147 -13.44 -10.89 2.98
CA PHE A 147 -14.03 -9.55 3.09
C PHE A 147 -14.98 -9.26 1.93
N ILE A 148 -15.96 -8.39 2.20
CA ILE A 148 -16.83 -7.80 1.19
C ILE A 148 -16.85 -6.29 1.40
N VAL A 149 -16.44 -5.52 0.40
CA VAL A 149 -16.54 -4.05 0.39
C VAL A 149 -17.42 -3.57 -0.75
N LYS A 150 -17.93 -2.34 -0.62
CA LYS A 150 -18.86 -1.72 -1.55
C LYS A 150 -18.44 -0.31 -1.91
N TYR A 151 -18.85 0.09 -3.11
CA TYR A 151 -18.78 1.45 -3.61
C TYR A 151 -20.18 1.89 -4.03
N ASP A 152 -20.41 3.21 -4.10
CA ASP A 152 -21.58 3.75 -4.79
C ASP A 152 -21.31 3.99 -6.29
N GLU A 153 -22.32 4.48 -7.00
CA GLU A 153 -22.25 4.81 -8.43
C GLU A 153 -21.27 5.95 -8.73
N GLU A 154 -20.80 6.69 -7.72
CA GLU A 154 -19.83 7.78 -7.84
C GLU A 154 -18.40 7.34 -7.49
N ALA A 155 -18.16 6.02 -7.35
CA ALA A 155 -16.89 5.45 -6.92
C ALA A 155 -16.46 5.85 -5.50
N THR A 156 -17.40 6.22 -4.64
CA THR A 156 -17.11 6.49 -3.23
C THR A 156 -17.09 5.19 -2.44
N PHE A 157 -16.02 4.95 -1.67
CA PHE A 157 -15.92 3.79 -0.78
C PHE A 157 -16.96 3.84 0.34
N LEU A 158 -17.83 2.84 0.42
CA LEU A 158 -18.92 2.75 1.41
C LEU A 158 -18.58 1.88 2.62
N GLY A 159 -17.41 1.24 2.62
CA GLY A 159 -17.03 0.27 3.64
C GLY A 159 -17.53 -1.15 3.34
N GLY A 160 -17.49 -1.99 4.36
CA GLY A 160 -17.71 -3.42 4.20
C GLY A 160 -17.71 -4.21 5.49
N TRP A 161 -17.68 -5.53 5.37
CA TRP A 161 -17.63 -6.48 6.47
C TRP A 161 -16.84 -7.71 6.08
N THR A 162 -16.26 -8.38 7.06
CA THR A 162 -15.79 -9.75 6.87
C THR A 162 -16.92 -10.77 7.09
N ASP A 163 -16.67 -11.99 6.64
CA ASP A 163 -17.36 -13.19 7.11
C ASP A 163 -17.10 -13.46 8.61
N GLU A 164 -17.78 -14.46 9.15
CA GLU A 164 -17.61 -14.90 10.53
C GLU A 164 -16.67 -16.11 10.60
N VAL A 165 -15.50 -15.92 11.19
CA VAL A 165 -14.51 -16.96 11.45
C VAL A 165 -14.22 -16.96 12.94
N ASN A 166 -14.12 -18.13 13.56
CA ASN A 166 -13.89 -18.28 15.01
C ASN A 166 -14.87 -17.44 15.87
N GLY A 167 -16.13 -17.32 15.44
CA GLY A 167 -17.20 -16.65 16.18
C GLY A 167 -17.14 -15.11 16.20
N HIS A 168 -16.34 -14.49 15.32
CA HIS A 168 -16.31 -13.04 15.16
C HIS A 168 -16.16 -12.62 13.71
N LYS A 169 -16.48 -11.36 13.44
CA LYS A 169 -16.34 -10.68 12.16
C LYS A 169 -15.90 -9.25 12.42
N HIS A 170 -15.32 -8.61 11.41
CA HIS A 170 -14.88 -7.24 11.48
C HIS A 170 -15.73 -6.33 10.58
N ALA A 171 -15.99 -5.12 11.05
CA ALA A 171 -16.44 -4.05 10.17
C ALA A 171 -15.26 -3.52 9.36
N ILE A 172 -15.52 -2.95 8.19
CA ILE A 172 -14.52 -2.26 7.38
C ILE A 172 -15.04 -0.84 7.14
N LEU A 173 -14.38 0.14 7.76
CA LEU A 173 -14.72 1.55 7.58
C LEU A 173 -13.68 2.31 6.74
N ARG A 174 -12.54 1.68 6.45
CA ARG A 174 -11.39 2.26 5.73
C ARG A 174 -10.85 1.26 4.72
N GLY A 175 -10.12 1.74 3.71
CA GLY A 175 -9.73 0.93 2.56
C GLY A 175 -8.58 -0.06 2.77
N THR A 176 -7.85 -0.02 3.89
CA THR A 176 -6.60 -0.81 4.04
C THR A 176 -6.58 -1.77 5.22
N ALA A 177 -7.55 -1.67 6.13
CA ALA A 177 -7.65 -2.55 7.28
C ALA A 177 -9.06 -2.63 7.86
N THR A 178 -9.38 -3.76 8.48
CA THR A 178 -10.62 -3.96 9.22
C THR A 178 -10.59 -3.23 10.56
N GLU A 179 -11.76 -3.00 11.16
CA GLU A 179 -11.87 -2.49 12.53
C GLU A 179 -11.37 -3.53 13.54
N VAL A 180 -10.85 -3.04 14.67
CA VAL A 180 -10.39 -3.91 15.76
C VAL A 180 -11.57 -4.64 16.38
N THR A 181 -11.52 -5.97 16.38
CA THR A 181 -12.50 -6.84 17.03
C THR A 181 -11.74 -7.94 17.75
N ASN A 182 -12.13 -8.28 18.98
CA ASN A 182 -11.45 -9.28 19.82
C ASN A 182 -9.94 -9.07 20.07
N GLY A 183 -9.42 -7.87 19.81
CA GLY A 183 -8.04 -7.50 20.12
C GLY A 183 -7.12 -7.36 18.91
N HIS A 184 -7.59 -7.72 17.70
CA HIS A 184 -6.80 -7.60 16.47
C HIS A 184 -7.63 -7.02 15.31
N SER A 185 -6.93 -6.70 14.22
CA SER A 185 -7.46 -6.28 12.92
C SER A 185 -6.69 -7.00 11.81
N HIS A 186 -7.28 -7.04 10.62
CA HIS A 186 -6.64 -7.60 9.43
C HIS A 186 -6.41 -6.52 8.37
N ARG A 187 -5.34 -6.66 7.59
CA ARG A 187 -5.11 -5.91 6.35
C ARG A 187 -5.81 -6.57 5.19
N PHE A 188 -6.19 -5.77 4.21
CA PHE A 188 -6.71 -6.27 2.94
C PHE A 188 -6.46 -5.24 1.84
N ASP A 189 -6.40 -5.71 0.60
CA ASP A 189 -6.35 -4.86 -0.59
C ASP A 189 -7.59 -5.14 -1.45
N HIS A 190 -8.40 -4.11 -1.66
CA HIS A 190 -9.61 -4.18 -2.47
C HIS A 190 -9.41 -3.51 -3.85
N VAL A 191 -8.34 -2.73 -4.02
CA VAL A 191 -7.97 -2.07 -5.29
C VAL A 191 -7.45 -3.12 -6.28
N GLU A 192 -6.66 -4.10 -5.80
CA GLU A 192 -6.23 -5.24 -6.62
C GLU A 192 -7.41 -6.05 -7.19
N VAL A 193 -8.51 -6.13 -6.46
CA VAL A 193 -9.68 -6.90 -6.92
C VAL A 193 -10.38 -6.20 -8.10
N PHE A 194 -10.39 -4.86 -8.16
CA PHE A 194 -10.93 -4.14 -9.31
C PHE A 194 -10.19 -4.45 -10.61
N LEU A 195 -8.88 -4.66 -10.53
CA LEU A 195 -8.04 -4.90 -11.71
C LEU A 195 -8.14 -6.35 -12.22
N ASN A 196 -8.61 -7.26 -11.38
CA ASN A 196 -8.73 -8.68 -11.68
C ASN A 196 -10.18 -9.15 -11.93
N ALA A 197 -11.17 -8.23 -11.84
CA ALA A 197 -12.58 -8.48 -12.12
C ALA A 197 -12.90 -8.37 -13.61
#